data_AF-A0AA35W6E8-F1
#
_entry.id   AF-A0AA35W6E8-F1
#
_cell.length_a   1.000
_cell.length_b   1.000
_cell.length_c   1.000
_cell.angle_alpha   90.00
_cell.angle_beta   90.00
_cell.angle_gamma   90.00
#
_symmetry.space_group_name_H-M   'P 1'
#
loop_
_entity.id
_entity.type
_entity.pdbx_description
1 polymer ?
#
loop_
_entity_poly.entity_id
_entity_poly.type
_entity_poly.pdbx_seq_one_letter_code
_entity_poly.pdbx_strand_id
1 'polypeptide(L)'
;MMAGPGSEPTGFVVLNESSLWDLLNDLYDVKLKWKWIGLGLGFSISDLEAMSGNPLECLQCMLSRWLKGINPEPTWDALVNALKAPVVNEERKAQELEDKFCCSSSITAASASNSNIMPGAVV
;
A
#
# COMPACT_ATOMS: atom_id res chain seq x y z
N MET A 1 -31.27 27.04 -10.68
CA MET A 1 -29.84 26.95 -10.36
C MET A 1 -29.60 25.54 -9.85
N MET A 2 -28.88 24.73 -10.63
CA MET A 2 -28.67 23.31 -10.34
C MET A 2 -27.50 23.14 -9.38
N ALA A 3 -27.72 22.47 -8.24
CA ALA A 3 -26.65 21.95 -7.43
C ALA A 3 -26.22 20.60 -8.04
N GLY A 4 -25.02 20.56 -8.62
CA GLY A 4 -24.44 19.33 -9.16
C GLY A 4 -24.13 18.33 -8.04
N PRO A 5 -24.20 17.01 -8.30
CA PRO A 5 -23.73 16.01 -7.35
C PRO A 5 -22.22 16.16 -7.20
N GLY A 6 -21.78 16.53 -5.99
CA GLY A 6 -20.38 16.53 -5.62
C GLY A 6 -19.83 15.13 -5.83
N SER A 7 -18.98 14.99 -6.83
CA SER A 7 -18.15 13.81 -7.03
C SER A 7 -17.16 13.77 -5.87
N GLU A 8 -17.48 12.98 -4.84
CA GLU A 8 -16.52 12.60 -3.81
C GLU A 8 -15.36 11.85 -4.50
N PRO A 9 -14.12 12.37 -4.44
CA PRO A 9 -12.97 11.60 -4.85
C PRO A 9 -12.60 10.64 -3.71
N THR A 10 -11.77 9.67 -4.07
CA THR A 10 -11.01 8.78 -3.20
C THR A 10 -11.75 7.50 -2.79
N GLY A 11 -11.52 6.46 -3.60
CA GLY A 11 -11.55 5.09 -3.14
C GLY A 11 -10.54 4.94 -2.01
N PHE A 12 -10.99 5.20 -0.79
CA PHE A 12 -10.22 5.01 0.42
C PHE A 12 -10.33 3.53 0.77
N VAL A 13 -9.31 2.73 0.45
CA VAL A 13 -9.22 1.38 0.99
C VAL A 13 -8.91 1.52 2.48
N VAL A 14 -9.97 1.62 3.28
CA VAL A 14 -9.86 1.53 4.74
C VAL A 14 -9.28 0.16 5.04
N LEU A 15 -8.02 0.13 5.45
CA LEU A 15 -7.36 -1.05 5.97
C LEU A 15 -8.06 -1.44 7.28
N ASN A 16 -9.06 -2.31 7.17
CA ASN A 16 -9.85 -2.79 8.30
C ASN A 16 -9.00 -3.70 9.19
N GLU A 17 -9.33 -3.83 10.48
CA GLU A 17 -8.62 -4.74 11.41
C GLU A 17 -8.61 -6.20 10.93
N SER A 18 -9.59 -6.61 10.13
CA SER A 18 -9.62 -7.93 9.49
C SER A 18 -8.49 -8.12 8.47
N SER A 19 -8.11 -7.06 7.74
CA SER A 19 -7.01 -7.09 6.78
C SER A 19 -5.64 -7.15 7.47
N LEU A 20 -5.55 -6.70 8.73
CA LEU A 20 -4.31 -6.75 9.50
C LEU A 20 -3.89 -8.19 9.84
N TRP A 21 -4.84 -9.09 10.12
CA TRP A 21 -4.52 -10.50 10.37
C TRP A 21 -4.08 -11.23 9.09
N ASP A 22 -4.72 -10.96 7.97
CA ASP A 22 -4.34 -11.51 6.67
C ASP A 22 -2.94 -11.03 6.27
N LEU A 23 -2.69 -9.73 6.45
CA LEU A 23 -1.39 -9.11 6.25
C LEU A 23 -0.29 -9.69 7.16
N LEU A 24 -0.60 -9.89 8.44
CA LEU A 24 0.33 -10.52 9.39
C LEU A 24 0.68 -11.95 8.99
N ASN A 25 -0.28 -12.68 8.44
CA ASN A 25 -0.06 -14.04 7.96
C ASN A 25 0.83 -14.05 6.71
N ASP A 26 0.60 -13.14 5.75
CA ASP A 26 1.45 -12.99 4.55
C ASP A 26 2.88 -12.56 4.91
N LEU A 27 3.00 -11.68 5.91
CA LEU A 27 4.27 -11.15 6.41
C LEU A 27 4.91 -12.04 7.50
N TYR A 28 4.34 -13.21 7.81
CA TYR A 28 4.84 -14.09 8.85
C TYR A 28 6.28 -14.56 8.58
N ASP A 29 6.63 -14.77 7.31
CA ASP A 29 7.98 -15.15 6.89
C ASP A 29 9.01 -14.03 7.08
N VAL A 30 8.57 -12.77 6.94
CA VAL A 30 9.42 -11.59 7.00
C VAL A 30 9.37 -10.91 8.38
N LYS A 31 8.68 -11.52 9.36
CA LYS A 31 8.51 -10.97 10.71
C LYS A 31 9.82 -10.66 11.43
N LEU A 32 10.93 -11.31 11.08
CA LEU A 32 12.25 -11.03 11.68
C LEU A 32 12.84 -9.70 11.16
N LYS A 33 12.39 -9.24 9.98
CA LYS A 33 12.81 -8.00 9.33
C LYS A 33 11.89 -6.82 9.65
N TRP A 34 10.97 -6.98 10.61
CA TRP A 34 9.98 -5.96 10.98
C TRP A 34 10.59 -4.58 11.26
N LYS A 35 11.78 -4.50 11.87
CA LYS A 35 12.47 -3.22 12.10
C LYS A 35 12.81 -2.49 10.80
N TRP A 36 13.30 -3.23 9.80
CA TRP A 36 13.65 -2.67 8.50
C TRP A 36 12.42 -2.24 7.71
N ILE A 37 11.34 -3.02 7.81
CA ILE A 37 10.04 -2.67 7.26
C ILE A 37 9.54 -1.38 7.92
N GLY A 38 9.61 -1.29 9.25
CA GLY A 38 9.22 -0.09 10.00
C GLY A 38 10.00 1.15 9.60
N LEU A 39 11.32 1.03 9.38
CA LEU A 39 12.13 2.13 8.85
C LEU A 39 11.66 2.56 7.45
N GLY A 40 11.33 1.60 6.58
CA GLY A 40 10.75 1.89 5.26
C GLY A 40 9.38 2.57 5.32
N LEU A 41 8.59 2.28 6.37
CA LEU A 41 7.31 2.91 6.65
C LEU A 41 7.43 4.27 7.36
N GLY A 42 8.65 4.73 7.67
CA GLY A 42 8.91 6.02 8.29
C GLY A 42 8.92 6.03 9.82
N PHE A 43 8.96 4.86 10.49
CA PHE A 43 9.19 4.81 11.94
C PHE A 43 10.63 5.19 12.28
N SER A 44 10.82 5.89 13.39
CA SER A 44 12.16 6.17 13.91
C SER A 44 12.77 4.91 14.52
N ILE A 45 14.11 4.79 14.48
CA ILE A 45 14.82 3.70 15.16
C ILE A 45 14.42 3.63 16.64
N SER A 46 14.28 4.77 17.31
CA SER A 46 13.86 4.84 18.71
C SER A 46 12.47 4.27 18.96
N ASP A 47 11.51 4.47 18.05
CA ASP A 47 10.16 3.90 18.17
C ASP A 47 10.19 2.38 18.00
N LEU A 48 11.04 1.89 17.11
CA LEU A 48 11.24 0.46 16.87
C LEU A 48 12.00 -0.21 18.01
N GLU A 49 12.95 0.48 18.65
CA GLU A 49 13.64 -0.04 19.83
C GLU A 49 12.76 -0.03 21.09
N ALA A 50 11.82 0.92 21.18
CA ALA A 50 10.83 0.95 22.24
C ALA A 50 9.81 -0.21 22.15
N MET A 51 9.65 -0.84 20.97
CA MET A 51 8.83 -2.03 20.81
C MET A 51 9.60 -3.28 21.28
N SER A 52 9.25 -3.75 22.47
CA SER A 52 9.77 -4.99 23.05
C SER A 52 8.73 -6.10 23.00
N GLY A 53 9.09 -7.27 22.49
CA GLY A 53 8.20 -8.43 22.44
C GLY A 53 8.64 -9.46 21.40
N ASN A 54 7.77 -10.42 21.09
CA ASN A 54 8.03 -11.33 19.99
C ASN A 54 8.04 -10.57 18.66
N PRO A 55 8.83 -11.01 17.65
CA PRO A 55 8.88 -10.35 16.34
C PRO A 55 7.51 -10.20 15.68
N LEU A 56 6.61 -11.16 15.89
CA LEU A 56 5.24 -11.12 15.39
C LEU A 56 4.40 -10.04 16.08
N GLU A 57 4.50 -9.93 17.40
CA GLU A 57 3.78 -8.90 18.19
C GLU A 57 4.31 -7.50 17.87
N CYS A 58 5.62 -7.37 17.64
CA CYS A 58 6.24 -6.12 17.22
C CYS A 58 5.77 -5.71 15.83
N LEU A 59 5.73 -6.66 14.89
CA LEU A 59 5.18 -6.44 13.54
C LEU A 59 3.71 -6.02 13.61
N GLN A 60 2.90 -6.69 14.44
CA GLN A 60 1.50 -6.34 14.66
C GLN A 60 1.33 -4.94 15.25
N CYS A 61 2.09 -4.59 16.29
CA CYS A 61 2.03 -3.28 16.91
C CYS A 61 2.46 -2.17 15.95
N MET A 62 3.52 -2.42 15.17
CA MET A 62 4.02 -1.49 14.17
C MET A 62 2.99 -1.27 13.06
N LEU A 63 2.44 -2.34 12.48
CA LEU A 63 1.40 -2.25 11.45
C LEU A 63 0.15 -1.58 12.01
N SER A 64 -0.31 -1.94 13.21
CA SER A 64 -1.46 -1.29 13.85
C SER A 64 -1.22 0.22 14.07
N ARG A 65 -0.01 0.61 14.49
CA ARG A 65 0.38 2.02 14.61
C ARG A 65 0.44 2.73 13.26
N TRP A 66 0.93 2.07 12.22
CA TRP A 66 0.99 2.60 10.88
C TRP A 66 -0.42 2.81 10.30
N LEU A 67 -1.32 1.83 10.46
CA LEU A 67 -2.72 1.93 10.07
C LEU A 67 -3.49 3.03 10.83
N LYS A 68 -3.13 3.27 12.09
CA LYS A 68 -3.69 4.35 12.92
C LYS A 68 -3.00 5.70 12.69
N GLY A 69 -1.88 5.72 11.99
CA GLY A 69 -1.05 6.90 11.75
C GLY A 69 -1.66 7.80 10.68
N ILE A 70 -1.59 9.12 10.92
CA ILE A 70 -2.10 10.14 9.99
C ILE A 70 -1.01 10.58 8.99
N ASN A 71 0.27 10.27 9.24
CA ASN A 71 1.37 10.66 8.37
C ASN A 71 2.62 9.77 8.53
N PRO A 72 3.17 9.20 7.43
CA PRO A 72 2.59 9.18 6.09
C PRO A 72 1.28 8.39 6.05
N GLU A 73 0.36 8.79 5.16
CA GLU A 73 -0.92 8.08 4.96
C GLU A 73 -0.63 6.59 4.65
N PRO A 74 -1.29 5.65 5.34
CA PRO A 74 -1.01 4.23 5.18
C PRO A 74 -1.50 3.73 3.82
N THR A 75 -0.61 3.71 2.83
CA THR A 75 -0.88 3.21 1.48
C THR A 75 -0.22 1.86 1.25
N TRP A 76 -0.88 0.99 0.45
CA TRP A 76 -0.30 -0.27 0.01
C TRP A 76 1.03 -0.09 -0.70
N ASP A 77 1.16 0.98 -1.50
CA ASP A 77 2.40 1.33 -2.20
C ASP A 77 3.56 1.57 -1.22
N ALA A 78 3.34 2.28 -0.12
CA ALA A 78 4.38 2.51 0.88
C ALA A 78 4.86 1.20 1.53
N LEU A 79 3.95 0.26 1.78
CA LEU A 79 4.30 -1.06 2.31
C LEU A 79 5.06 -1.92 1.29
N VAL A 80 4.62 -1.93 0.03
CA VAL A 80 5.30 -2.64 -1.07
C VAL A 80 6.70 -2.06 -1.28
N ASN A 81 6.85 -0.74 -1.29
CA ASN A 81 8.15 -0.07 -1.40
C ASN A 81 9.05 -0.39 -0.20
N ALA A 82 8.51 -0.45 1.02
CA ALA A 82 9.27 -0.88 2.20
C ALA A 82 9.76 -2.33 2.10
N LEU A 83 8.97 -3.24 1.51
CA LEU A 83 9.36 -4.64 1.29
C LEU A 83 10.40 -4.80 0.16
N LYS A 84 10.29 -3.99 -0.90
CA LYS A 84 11.24 -3.92 -2.03
C LYS A 84 12.54 -3.22 -1.66
N ALA A 85 12.58 -2.51 -0.53
CA ALA A 85 13.79 -1.83 -0.08
C ALA A 85 14.97 -2.82 -0.02
N PRO A 86 16.17 -2.44 -0.47
CA PRO A 86 17.32 -3.35 -0.58
C PRO A 86 17.73 -3.98 0.76
N VAL A 87 17.33 -3.36 1.86
CA VAL A 87 17.59 -3.85 3.22
C VAL A 87 16.65 -5.00 3.62
N VAL A 88 15.42 -4.96 3.13
CA VAL A 88 14.44 -6.03 3.34
C VAL A 88 14.62 -7.12 2.29
N ASN A 89 14.79 -6.71 1.01
CA ASN A 89 15.01 -7.56 -0.15
C ASN A 89 13.93 -8.65 -0.32
N GLU A 90 12.67 -8.31 -0.04
CA GLU A 90 11.51 -9.21 -0.13
C GLU A 90 10.64 -8.84 -1.33
N GLU A 91 11.27 -8.64 -2.49
CA GLU A 91 10.58 -8.23 -3.73
C GLU A 91 9.49 -9.22 -4.14
N ARG A 92 9.73 -10.52 -3.96
CA ARG A 92 8.73 -11.56 -4.25
C ARG A 92 7.49 -11.40 -3.40
N LYS A 93 7.65 -11.15 -2.09
CA LYS A 93 6.52 -10.94 -1.16
C LYS A 93 5.80 -9.63 -1.46
N ALA A 94 6.56 -8.60 -1.83
CA ALA A 94 5.99 -7.33 -2.25
C ALA A 94 5.11 -7.50 -3.51
N GLN A 95 5.55 -8.31 -4.48
CA GLN A 95 4.79 -8.62 -5.69
C GLN A 95 3.52 -9.44 -5.38
N GLU A 96 3.59 -10.41 -4.45
CA GLU A 96 2.43 -11.18 -3.99
C GLU A 96 1.41 -10.28 -3.29
N LEU A 97 1.87 -9.35 -2.44
CA LEU A 97 1.02 -8.33 -1.84
C LEU A 97 0.39 -7.43 -2.92
N GLU A 98 1.20 -6.95 -3.86
CA GLU A 98 0.75 -6.09 -4.95
C GLU A 98 -0.31 -6.80 -5.79
N ASP A 99 -0.14 -8.05 -6.19
CA ASP A 99 -1.14 -8.81 -6.96
C ASP A 99 -2.46 -8.97 -6.18
N LYS A 100 -2.35 -9.32 -4.89
CA LYS A 100 -3.48 -9.58 -3.99
C LYS A 100 -4.29 -8.33 -3.67
N PHE A 101 -3.64 -7.16 -3.56
CA PHE A 101 -4.27 -5.90 -3.20
C PHE A 101 -4.52 -4.95 -4.39
N CYS A 102 -3.77 -5.05 -5.49
CA CYS A 102 -3.93 -4.24 -6.72
C CYS A 102 -5.12 -4.69 -7.59
N CYS A 103 -5.54 -5.97 -7.51
CA CYS A 103 -6.71 -6.44 -8.26
C CYS A 103 -8.05 -5.88 -7.76
N SER A 104 -8.08 -5.10 -6.67
CA SER A 104 -9.29 -4.40 -6.22
C SER A 104 -9.55 -3.07 -6.96
N SER A 105 -8.65 -2.62 -7.85
CA SER A 105 -8.76 -1.34 -8.56
C SER A 105 -9.18 -1.44 -10.04
N SER A 106 -9.47 -2.64 -10.55
CA SER A 106 -9.86 -2.83 -11.95
C SER A 106 -11.34 -2.51 -12.23
N ILE A 107 -11.76 -1.27 -12.00
CA ILE A 107 -12.87 -0.63 -12.75
C ILE A 107 -12.51 0.87 -12.87
N THR A 108 -11.65 1.28 -13.79
CA THR A 108 -12.08 1.80 -15.10
C THR A 108 -10.85 2.00 -16.01
N ALA A 109 -10.34 0.91 -16.58
CA ALA A 109 -9.62 1.00 -17.85
C ALA A 109 -10.65 1.01 -18.99
N ALA A 110 -11.47 2.05 -19.06
CA ALA A 110 -12.14 2.39 -20.32
C ALA A 110 -11.12 3.08 -21.22
N SER A 111 -10.29 2.23 -21.83
CA SER A 111 -9.66 2.50 -23.12
C SER A 111 -10.71 3.11 -24.05
N ALA A 112 -10.59 4.41 -24.27
CA ALA A 112 -11.10 5.07 -25.46
C ALA A 112 -9.91 5.73 -26.15
N SER A 113 -9.09 4.87 -26.75
CA SER A 113 -8.30 5.22 -27.92
C SER A 113 -9.21 5.88 -28.96
N ASN A 114 -9.26 7.20 -29.00
CA ASN A 114 -9.68 7.90 -30.21
C ASN A 114 -8.44 8.43 -30.93
N SER A 115 -7.76 7.48 -31.56
CA SER A 115 -6.98 7.73 -32.77
C SER A 115 -7.94 8.21 -33.85
N ASN A 116 -7.94 9.50 -34.16
CA ASN A 116 -8.40 9.98 -35.46
C ASN A 116 -7.39 10.98 -36.01
N ILE A 117 -6.29 10.41 -36.52
CA ILE A 117 -5.49 11.02 -37.57
C ILE A 117 -6.34 10.94 -38.85
N MET A 118 -6.78 12.10 -39.37
CA MET A 118 -7.10 12.23 -40.79
C MET A 118 -5.95 12.98 -41.48
N PRO A 119 -5.22 12.34 -42.41
CA PRO A 119 -4.42 13.02 -43.41
C PRO A 119 -5.19 13.03 -44.75
N GLY A 120 -5.45 14.21 -45.31
CA GLY A 120 -6.02 14.34 -46.67
C GLY A 120 -6.73 15.69 -46.82
N ALA A 121 -6.06 16.71 -47.37
CA ALA A 121 -5.94 17.00 -48.80
C ALA A 121 -7.24 17.55 -49.41
N VAL A 122 -7.26 18.85 -49.73
CA VAL A 122 -7.54 19.34 -51.10
C VAL A 122 -7.17 20.84 -51.23
N VAL A 123 -6.71 21.16 -52.44
CA VAL A 123 -6.32 22.45 -53.06
C VAL A 123 -6.91 23.73 -52.48
#